data_AF-A0A7Y9EBK0-F1
#
_entry.id   AF-A0A7Y9EBK0-F1
#
_cell.length_a   1.000
_cell.length_b   1.000
_cell.length_c   1.000
_cell.angle_alpha   90.00
_cell.angle_beta   90.00
_cell.angle_gamma   90.00
#
_symmetry.space_group_name_H-M   'P 1'
#
loop_
_entity.id
_entity.type
_entity.pdbx_description
1 polymer ?
#
loop_
_entity_poly.entity_id
_entity_poly.type
_entity_poly.pdbx_seq_one_letter_code
_entity_poly.pdbx_strand_id
1 'polypeptide(L)' 'MIVLTDGFTPWPEAPSSSRLIAALIGADPPPPPAWVETVHVPRN' A
#
# COMPACT_ATOMS: atom_id res chain seq x y z
N MET A 1 10.99 -2.70 -0.78
CA MET A 1 10.61 -1.29 -0.99
C MET A 1 9.48 -0.95 -0.03
N ILE A 2 9.52 0.24 0.56
CA ILE A 2 8.42 0.74 1.40
C ILE A 2 7.88 2.01 0.75
N VAL A 3 6.56 2.11 0.63
CA VAL A 3 5.88 3.31 0.13
C VAL A 3 4.91 3.82 1.20
N LEU A 4 4.81 5.15 1.33
CA LEU A 4 3.78 5.82 2.11
C LEU A 4 2.76 6.39 1.13
N THR A 5 1.50 5.99 1.24
CA THR A 5 0.48 6.32 0.22
C THR A 5 -0.92 6.35 0.80
N ASP A 6 -1.81 7.12 0.16
CA ASP A 6 -3.25 7.09 0.42
C ASP A 6 -3.98 5.96 -0.32
N GLY A 7 -3.26 5.19 -1.14
CA GLY A 7 -3.76 4.00 -1.84
C GLY A 7 -4.51 4.27 -3.13
N PHE A 8 -4.79 5.52 -3.50
CA PHE A 8 -5.60 5.85 -4.68
C PHE A 8 -4.84 5.78 -6.01
N THR A 9 -3.50 5.78 -5.95
CA THR A 9 -2.69 5.57 -7.15
C THR A 9 -2.80 4.10 -7.59
N PRO A 10 -3.14 3.81 -8.86
CA PRO A 10 -3.24 2.44 -9.35
C PRO A 10 -1.98 1.62 -9.06
N TRP A 11 -2.19 0.37 -8.63
CA TRP A 11 -1.12 -0.56 -8.35
C TRP A 11 -0.63 -1.22 -9.64
N PRO A 12 0.66 -1.64 -9.70
CA PRO A 12 1.12 -2.54 -10.74
C PRO A 12 0.28 -3.82 -10.77
N GLU A 13 0.15 -4.44 -11.94
CA GLU A 13 -0.62 -5.69 -12.08
C GLU A 13 0.06 -6.87 -11.37
N ALA A 14 1.39 -6.84 -11.25
CA ALA A 14 2.20 -7.90 -10.67
C ALA A 14 3.29 -7.34 -9.74
N PRO A 15 3.86 -8.18 -8.84
CA PRO A 15 4.94 -7.76 -7.95
C PRO A 15 6.17 -7.26 -8.71
N SER A 16 6.84 -6.25 -8.14
CA SER A 16 8.21 -5.92 -8.55
C SER A 16 9.19 -7.01 -8.13
N SER A 17 10.44 -6.98 -8.61
CA SER A 17 11.49 -7.91 -8.17
C SER A 17 11.79 -7.84 -6.66
N SER A 18 11.33 -6.79 -5.99
CA SER A 18 11.42 -6.60 -4.55
C SER A 18 10.06 -6.78 -3.86
N ARG A 19 10.08 -7.29 -2.63
CA ARG A 19 8.92 -7.23 -1.71
C ARG A 19 8.49 -5.78 -1.50
N LEU A 20 7.19 -5.52 -1.62
CA LEU A 20 6.58 -4.20 -1.42
C LEU A 20 5.78 -4.19 -0.12
N ILE A 21 6.07 -3.20 0.73
CA ILE A 21 5.29 -2.87 1.92
C ILE A 21 4.64 -1.50 1.70
N ALA A 22 3.32 -1.45 1.73
CA ALA A 22 2.55 -0.21 1.66
C ALA A 22 2.12 0.23 3.06
N ALA A 23 2.61 1.39 3.48
CA ALA A 23 2.10 2.10 4.65
C ALA A 23 0.92 2.98 4.18
N LEU A 24 -0.30 2.55 4.50
CA LEU A 24 -1.53 3.25 4.12
C LEU A 24 -1.88 4.34 5.13
N ILE A 25 -2.02 5.56 4.62
CA ILE A 25 -2.52 6.73 5.36
C ILE A 25 -3.90 7.13 4.82
N GLY A 26 -4.62 7.99 5.55
CA GLY A 26 -5.95 8.43 5.14
C GLY A 26 -7.05 7.83 6.01
N ALA A 27 -8.32 8.08 5.64
CA ALA A 27 -9.46 7.60 6.40
C ALA A 27 -9.86 6.16 5.99
N ASP A 28 -9.97 5.93 4.68
CA ASP A 28 -10.43 4.67 4.11
C ASP A 28 -9.73 4.44 2.76
N PRO A 29 -8.44 4.05 2.79
CA PRO A 29 -7.68 3.76 1.58
C PRO A 29 -8.25 2.51 0.90
N PRO A 30 -8.37 2.47 -0.44
CA PRO A 30 -8.79 1.26 -1.13
C PRO A 30 -7.82 0.11 -0.86
N PRO A 31 -8.29 -1.15 -0.78
CA PRO A 31 -7.44 -2.28 -0.50
C PRO A 31 -6.42 -2.49 -1.64
N PRO A 32 -5.13 -2.65 -1.32
CA PRO A 32 -4.13 -2.97 -2.32
C PRO A 32 -4.25 -4.44 -2.78
N PRO A 33 -3.58 -4.82 -3.89
CA PRO A 33 -3.50 -6.21 -4.32
C PRO A 33 -2.93 -7.13 -3.23
N ALA A 34 -3.37 -8.40 -3.21
CA ALA A 34 -3.00 -9.37 -2.18
C ALA A 34 -1.49 -9.67 -2.07
N TRP A 35 -0.71 -9.35 -3.12
CA TRP A 35 0.74 -9.51 -3.11
C TRP A 35 1.47 -8.35 -2.41
N VAL A 36 0.77 -7.26 -2.09
CA VAL A 36 1.29 -6.12 -1.34
C VAL A 36 1.10 -6.36 0.15
N GLU A 37 2.19 -6.35 0.91
CA GLU A 37 2.10 -6.32 2.36
C GLU A 37 1.65 -4.95 2.83
N THR A 38 0.68 -4.92 3.74
CA THR A 38 -0.02 -3.68 4.11
C THR A 38 0.15 -3.39 5.59
N VAL A 39 0.50 -2.13 5.89
CA VAL A 39 0.50 -1.58 7.25
C VAL A 39 -0.43 -0.38 7.25
N HIS A 40 -1.43 -0.37 8.14
CA HIS A 40 -2.30 0.79 8.34
C HIS A 40 -1.68 1.73 9.37
N VAL A 41 -1.49 3.00 8.98
CA VAL A 41 -0.94 4.02 9.88
C VAL A 41 -2.11 4.76 10.54
N PRO A 42 -2.30 4.63 11.87
CA PRO A 42 -3.38 5.32 12.58
C PRO A 42 -3.14 6.84 12.60
N ARG A 43 -4.23 7.61 12.69
CA ARG A 43 -4.15 9.04 13.01
C ARG A 43 -4.05 9.22 14.53
N ASN A 44 -3.20 10.14 14.97
CA ASN A 44 -3.13 10.61 16.35
C ASN A 44 -4.12 11.75 16.61
#